data_AF-A0AAW1BRV1-F1
#
_entry.id   AF-A0AAW1BRV1-F1
#
_cell.length_a   1.000
_cell.length_b   1.000
_cell.length_c   1.000
_cell.angle_alpha   90.00
_cell.angle_beta   90.00
_cell.angle_gamma   90.00
#
_symmetry.space_group_name_H-M   'P 1'
#
loop_
_entity.id
_entity.type
_entity.pdbx_description
1 polymer ?
#
loop_
_entity_poly.entity_id
_entity_poly.type
_entity_poly.pdbx_seq_one_letter_code
_entity_poly.pdbx_strand_id
1 'polypeptide(L)'
;MHVADKKKGEYLNIKYRTSPFNLFHHINTYEDNGFLVVDLCTWKGYEFVYNYLYLANLRENWEEVKKNAQKAPQPEVRRYVLPLNIETADTGKNLITLPNTTATAILHSDDTIWLDPEVIFSGPRQGYYCIYF
;
A
#
# COMPACT_ATOMS: atom_id res chain seq x y z
N MET A 1 3.93 -7.05 -4.35
CA MET A 1 3.97 -7.49 -2.94
C MET A 1 4.37 -8.95 -2.91
N HIS A 2 5.01 -9.41 -1.83
CA HIS A 2 5.58 -10.76 -1.73
C HIS A 2 5.21 -11.38 -0.39
N VAL A 3 4.92 -12.67 -0.38
CA VAL A 3 4.54 -13.42 0.83
C VAL A 3 5.38 -14.69 0.88
N ALA A 4 5.73 -15.11 2.10
CA ALA A 4 6.40 -16.37 2.37
C ALA A 4 5.76 -17.04 3.58
N ASP A 5 5.66 -18.36 3.57
CA ASP A 5 5.23 -19.16 4.72
C ASP A 5 6.36 -19.14 5.76
N LYS A 6 6.09 -18.50 6.90
CA LYS A 6 7.07 -18.35 8.00
C LYS A 6 7.45 -19.69 8.63
N LYS A 7 6.53 -20.66 8.71
CA LYS A 7 6.76 -21.94 9.39
C LYS A 7 7.55 -22.90 8.49
N LYS A 8 7.22 -22.91 7.20
CA LYS A 8 7.91 -23.77 6.21
C LYS A 8 9.18 -23.14 5.66
N GLY A 9 9.31 -21.82 5.74
CA GLY A 9 10.41 -21.08 5.11
C GLY A 9 10.30 -21.04 3.58
N GLU A 10 9.09 -21.17 3.04
CA GLU A 10 8.83 -21.28 1.61
C GLU A 10 8.27 -19.98 1.04
N TYR A 11 8.80 -19.55 -0.10
CA TYR A 11 8.24 -18.42 -0.84
C TYR A 11 6.93 -18.81 -1.54
N LEU A 12 5.87 -18.02 -1.34
CA LEU A 12 4.63 -18.20 -2.08
C LEU A 12 4.75 -17.48 -3.42
N ASN A 13 4.82 -18.25 -4.51
CA ASN A 13 5.01 -17.71 -5.85
C ASN A 13 3.72 -17.13 -6.47
N ILE A 14 3.12 -16.16 -5.77
CA ILE A 14 1.92 -15.43 -6.20
C ILE A 14 2.34 -14.01 -6.61
N LYS A 15 2.02 -13.62 -7.85
CA LYS A 15 2.52 -12.39 -8.48
C LYS A 15 1.61 -11.18 -8.18
N TYR A 16 1.58 -10.73 -6.92
CA TYR A 16 0.80 -9.53 -6.57
C TYR A 16 1.42 -8.25 -7.17
N ARG A 17 0.58 -7.40 -7.78
CA ARG A 17 0.93 -6.12 -8.41
C ARG A 17 -0.08 -5.03 -8.00
N THR A 18 0.34 -3.78 -8.03
CA THR A 18 -0.52 -2.61 -7.76
C THR A 18 0.16 -1.35 -8.28
N SER A 19 -0.55 -0.22 -8.23
CA SER A 19 -0.04 1.11 -8.59
C SER A 19 1.17 1.52 -7.74
N PRO A 20 2.08 2.38 -8.26
CA PRO A 20 3.29 2.78 -7.55
C PRO A 20 3.01 3.66 -6.32
N PHE A 21 3.72 3.38 -5.24
CA PHE A 21 3.77 4.20 -4.02
C PHE A 21 5.11 4.02 -3.30
N ASN A 22 5.47 4.97 -2.44
CA ASN A 22 6.54 4.79 -1.45
C ASN A 22 5.97 4.16 -0.18
N LEU A 23 6.76 3.31 0.47
CA LEU A 23 6.43 2.66 1.73
C LEU A 23 7.60 2.79 2.70
N PHE A 24 7.32 3.25 3.92
CA PHE A 24 8.29 3.30 5.01
C PHE A 24 7.84 2.47 6.21
N HIS A 25 6.55 2.53 6.54
CA HIS A 25 5.99 1.91 7.73
C HIS A 25 4.79 1.04 7.37
N HIS A 26 4.89 -0.25 7.73
CA HIS A 26 3.70 -1.08 7.91
C HIS A 26 3.00 -0.64 9.19
N ILE A 27 1.66 -0.68 9.20
CA ILE A 27 0.86 -0.44 10.42
C ILE A 27 0.70 -1.77 11.16
N ASN A 28 0.03 -2.73 10.53
CA ASN A 28 -0.09 -4.09 11.02
C ASN A 28 -0.30 -5.07 9.86
N THR A 29 -0.17 -6.37 10.13
CA THR A 29 -0.45 -7.43 9.17
C THR A 29 -1.02 -8.64 9.90
N TYR A 30 -2.13 -9.19 9.40
CA TYR A 30 -2.80 -10.34 10.03
C TYR A 30 -3.49 -11.23 8.99
N GLU A 31 -3.82 -12.45 9.38
CA GLU A 31 -4.55 -13.42 8.57
C GLU A 31 -6.05 -13.36 8.86
N ASP A 32 -6.89 -13.44 7.84
CA ASP A 32 -8.35 -13.50 7.95
C ASP A 32 -8.91 -14.42 6.85
N ASN A 33 -9.45 -15.58 7.23
CA ASN A 33 -10.17 -16.52 6.36
C ASN A 33 -9.48 -16.84 5.00
N GLY A 34 -8.17 -17.10 5.01
CA GLY A 34 -7.41 -17.42 3.80
C GLY A 34 -6.89 -16.20 3.03
N PHE A 35 -7.01 -15.02 3.62
CA PHE A 35 -6.44 -13.77 3.13
C PHE A 35 -5.40 -13.23 4.12
N LEU A 36 -4.45 -12.47 3.61
CA LEU A 36 -3.57 -11.64 4.42
C LEU A 36 -4.00 -10.18 4.30
N VAL A 37 -4.35 -9.56 5.41
CA VAL A 37 -4.70 -8.14 5.49
C VAL A 37 -3.45 -7.35 5.86
N VAL A 38 -3.12 -6.35 5.04
CA VAL A 38 -1.88 -5.59 5.10
C VAL A 38 -2.20 -4.09 5.13
N ASP A 39 -2.07 -3.48 6.31
CA ASP A 39 -2.32 -2.05 6.51
C ASP A 39 -1.00 -1.27 6.43
N LEU A 40 -0.95 -0.24 5.57
CA LEU A 40 0.28 0.46 5.19
C LEU A 40 0.14 1.99 5.27
N CYS A 41 1.19 2.65 5.75
CA CYS A 41 1.40 4.09 5.57
C CYS A 41 2.13 4.33 4.24
N THR A 42 1.38 4.72 3.21
CA THR A 42 1.89 4.87 1.85
C THR A 42 1.98 6.33 1.41
N TRP A 43 2.80 6.58 0.39
CA TRP A 43 2.82 7.85 -0.32
C TRP A 43 2.66 7.64 -1.82
N LYS A 44 1.57 8.16 -2.41
CA LYS A 44 1.19 7.93 -3.82
C LYS A 44 2.24 8.46 -4.79
N GLY A 45 2.60 7.62 -5.76
CA GLY A 45 3.59 7.96 -6.78
C GLY A 45 4.95 7.34 -6.49
N TYR A 46 5.83 7.43 -7.49
CA TYR A 46 7.14 6.79 -7.48
C TYR A 46 8.27 7.75 -7.08
N GLU A 47 8.01 9.07 -7.02
CA GLU A 47 9.01 10.04 -6.60
C GLU A 47 9.39 9.78 -5.14
N PHE A 48 10.69 9.75 -4.86
CA PHE A 48 11.18 9.37 -3.54
C PHE A 48 10.93 10.48 -2.51
N VAL A 49 10.18 10.16 -1.45
CA VAL A 49 9.78 11.15 -0.42
C VAL A 49 10.98 11.81 0.25
N TYR A 50 12.13 11.13 0.37
CA TYR A 50 13.31 11.70 1.03
C TYR A 50 13.92 12.87 0.27
N ASN A 51 13.62 13.04 -1.02
CA ASN A 51 14.00 14.24 -1.78
C ASN A 51 13.47 15.53 -1.14
N TYR A 52 12.42 15.42 -0.32
CA TYR A 52 11.78 16.54 0.34
C TYR A 52 12.24 16.75 1.80
N LEU A 53 13.09 15.87 2.34
CA LEU A 53 13.49 15.88 3.75
C LEU A 53 14.88 16.48 4.01
N TYR A 54 15.43 17.24 3.06
CA TYR A 54 16.67 17.99 3.29
C TYR A 54 16.48 19.03 4.39
N LEU A 55 17.46 19.14 5.30
CA LEU A 55 17.42 20.10 6.41
C LEU A 55 17.21 21.56 5.96
N ALA A 56 17.70 21.93 4.77
CA ALA A 56 17.46 23.25 4.20
C ALA A 56 15.96 23.51 4.00
N ASN A 57 15.24 22.56 3.39
CA ASN A 57 13.80 22.65 3.13
C ASN A 57 12.98 22.57 4.43
N LEU A 58 13.38 21.70 5.35
CA LEU A 58 12.66 21.49 6.63
C LEU A 58 12.79 22.67 7.60
N ARG A 59 13.80 23.53 7.43
CA ARG A 59 14.06 24.71 8.27
C ARG A 59 13.56 26.02 7.66
N GLU A 60 12.86 25.95 6.53
CA GLU A 60 12.23 27.12 5.92
C GLU A 60 11.05 27.66 6.75
N ASN A 61 10.60 28.87 6.44
CA ASN A 61 9.38 29.42 7.01
C ASN A 61 8.14 28.59 6.60
N TRP A 62 7.11 28.63 7.44
CA TRP A 62 5.91 27.78 7.29
C TRP A 62 5.25 27.83 5.90
N GLU A 63 5.16 29.01 5.29
CA GLU A 63 4.57 29.15 3.95
C GLU A 63 5.37 28.41 2.87
N GLU A 64 6.70 28.44 2.94
CA GLU A 64 7.55 27.74 1.98
C GLU A 64 7.57 26.22 2.23
N VAL A 65 7.52 25.79 3.49
CA VAL A 65 7.34 24.35 3.83
C VAL A 65 6.07 23.80 3.19
N LYS A 66 4.93 24.51 3.32
CA LYS A 66 3.67 24.10 2.70
C LYS A 66 3.78 24.01 1.18
N LYS A 67 4.37 25.03 0.55
CA LYS A 67 4.54 25.08 -0.91
C LYS A 67 5.44 23.95 -1.43
N ASN A 68 6.51 23.63 -0.71
CA ASN A 68 7.40 22.52 -1.03
C ASN A 68 6.69 21.16 -0.87
N ALA A 69 5.86 21.01 0.17
CA ALA A 69 5.07 19.80 0.41
C ALA A 69 3.97 19.55 -0.64
N GLN A 70 3.46 20.58 -1.33
CA GLN A 70 2.47 20.40 -2.40
C GLN A 70 2.99 19.56 -3.57
N LYS A 71 4.31 19.58 -3.82
CA LYS A 71 4.95 18.80 -4.87
C LYS A 71 5.18 17.35 -4.47
N ALA A 72 5.28 17.07 -3.17
CA ALA A 72 5.56 15.76 -2.65
C ALA A 72 4.44 14.74 -2.98
N PRO A 73 4.78 13.45 -3.04
CA PRO A 73 3.80 12.36 -2.99
C PRO A 73 2.70 12.58 -1.95
N GLN A 74 1.47 12.14 -2.23
CA GLN A 74 0.34 12.27 -1.31
C GLN A 74 0.38 11.16 -0.25
N PRO A 75 0.30 11.45 1.05
CA PRO A 75 0.18 10.41 2.07
C PRO A 75 -1.22 9.78 2.04
N GLU A 76 -1.29 8.45 2.07
CA GLU A 76 -2.51 7.66 2.21
C GLU A 76 -2.28 6.45 3.10
N VAL A 77 -3.25 6.16 3.96
CA VAL A 77 -3.33 4.90 4.69
C VAL A 77 -4.15 3.93 3.88
N ARG A 78 -3.54 2.80 3.53
CA ARG A 78 -4.12 1.84 2.60
C ARG A 78 -4.13 0.45 3.22
N ARG A 79 -5.29 -0.20 3.13
CA ARG A 79 -5.45 -1.63 3.40
C ARG A 79 -5.41 -2.39 2.08
N TYR A 80 -4.46 -3.31 1.97
CA TYR A 80 -4.41 -4.29 0.91
C TYR A 80 -4.82 -5.65 1.47
N VAL A 81 -5.55 -6.43 0.68
CA VAL A 81 -5.98 -7.79 1.05
C VAL A 81 -5.46 -8.75 0.00
N LEU A 82 -4.65 -9.72 0.42
CA LEU A 82 -3.94 -10.64 -0.46
C LEU A 82 -4.54 -12.04 -0.31
N PRO A 83 -5.15 -12.63 -1.35
CA PRO A 83 -5.60 -14.01 -1.31
C PRO A 83 -4.40 -14.97 -1.24
N LEU A 84 -4.40 -15.92 -0.30
CA LEU A 84 -3.30 -16.88 -0.11
C LEU A 84 -3.45 -18.17 -0.94
N ASN A 85 -4.66 -18.46 -1.43
CA ASN A 85 -4.93 -19.58 -2.33
C ASN A 85 -5.59 -19.08 -3.61
N ILE A 86 -5.01 -19.44 -4.76
CA ILE A 86 -5.49 -19.06 -6.09
C ILE A 86 -5.69 -20.24 -7.05
N GLU A 87 -5.57 -21.48 -6.57
CA GLU A 87 -5.57 -22.67 -7.44
C GLU A 87 -6.86 -22.84 -8.25
N THR A 88 -7.99 -22.39 -7.71
CA THR A 88 -9.31 -22.47 -8.35
C THR A 88 -9.87 -21.09 -8.73
N ALA A 89 -9.00 -20.08 -8.84
CA ALA A 89 -9.41 -18.71 -9.09
C ALA A 89 -9.80 -18.48 -10.57
N ASP A 90 -10.94 -17.84 -10.79
CA ASP A 90 -11.36 -17.41 -12.13
C ASP A 90 -10.62 -16.12 -12.53
N THR A 91 -10.02 -16.12 -13.72
CA THR A 91 -9.43 -14.91 -14.32
C THR A 91 -10.49 -13.81 -14.49
N GLY A 92 -10.10 -12.57 -14.18
CA GLY A 92 -10.91 -11.37 -14.38
C GLY A 92 -11.93 -11.09 -13.27
N LYS A 93 -12.00 -11.91 -12.22
CA LYS A 93 -12.88 -11.68 -11.07
C LYS A 93 -12.11 -11.16 -9.86
N ASN A 94 -12.80 -10.40 -9.01
CA ASN A 94 -12.29 -10.07 -7.69
C ASN A 94 -12.28 -11.34 -6.83
N LEU A 95 -11.11 -11.67 -6.28
CA LEU A 95 -10.86 -12.84 -5.45
C LEU A 95 -11.19 -12.59 -3.97
N ILE A 96 -11.35 -11.33 -3.55
CA ILE A 96 -11.67 -11.00 -2.16
C ILE A 96 -13.17 -11.23 -1.92
N THR A 97 -13.45 -12.11 -0.96
CA THR A 97 -14.80 -12.48 -0.54
C THR A 97 -15.13 -12.02 0.89
N LEU A 98 -14.20 -11.34 1.55
CA LEU A 98 -14.41 -10.78 2.89
C LEU A 98 -15.52 -9.71 2.86
N PRO A 99 -16.50 -9.74 3.78
CA PRO A 99 -17.65 -8.83 3.73
C PRO A 99 -17.34 -7.39 4.16
N ASN A 100 -16.22 -7.16 4.86
CA ASN A 100 -15.92 -5.90 5.55
C ASN A 100 -14.71 -5.16 4.97
N THR A 101 -14.57 -5.15 3.65
CA THR A 101 -13.51 -4.38 2.98
C THR A 101 -13.96 -3.97 1.58
N THR A 102 -13.40 -2.87 1.10
CA THR A 102 -13.54 -2.41 -0.29
C THR A 102 -12.34 -2.73 -1.17
N ALA A 103 -11.30 -3.36 -0.60
CA ALA A 103 -10.12 -3.78 -1.35
C ALA A 103 -10.48 -4.82 -2.42
N THR A 104 -9.74 -4.82 -3.54
CA THR A 104 -9.91 -5.78 -4.63
C THR A 104 -8.60 -6.51 -4.92
N ALA A 105 -8.72 -7.74 -5.40
CA ALA A 105 -7.60 -8.53 -5.91
C ALA A 105 -8.08 -9.27 -7.17
N ILE A 106 -7.63 -8.86 -8.35
CA ILE A 106 -8.12 -9.39 -9.64
C ILE A 106 -7.03 -10.23 -10.29
N LEU A 107 -7.32 -11.49 -10.60
CA LEU A 107 -6.41 -12.36 -11.34
C LEU A 107 -6.42 -11.99 -12.84
N HIS A 108 -5.27 -11.68 -13.40
CA HIS A 108 -5.07 -11.44 -14.83
C HIS A 108 -4.57 -12.69 -15.56
N SER A 109 -4.66 -12.67 -16.89
CA SER A 109 -4.27 -13.78 -17.76
C SER A 109 -2.76 -14.08 -17.80
N ASP A 110 -1.93 -13.17 -17.24
CA ASP A 110 -0.47 -13.33 -17.11
C ASP A 110 -0.05 -13.87 -15.72
N ASP A 111 -1.02 -14.41 -14.99
CA ASP A 111 -0.95 -14.89 -13.60
C ASP A 111 -0.62 -13.80 -12.57
N THR A 112 -0.70 -12.52 -12.94
CA THR A 112 -0.57 -11.44 -11.96
C THR A 112 -1.90 -11.19 -11.24
N ILE A 113 -1.82 -10.83 -9.96
CA ILE A 113 -2.98 -10.40 -9.18
C ILE A 113 -2.87 -8.90 -8.98
N TRP A 114 -3.75 -8.14 -9.63
CA TRP A 114 -3.82 -6.70 -9.47
C TRP A 114 -4.61 -6.34 -8.22
N LEU A 115 -4.00 -5.54 -7.35
CA LEU A 115 -4.58 -5.11 -6.09
C LEU A 115 -4.98 -3.64 -6.16
N ASP A 116 -6.24 -3.34 -5.82
CA ASP A 116 -6.65 -1.99 -5.44
C ASP A 116 -6.92 -1.94 -3.92
N PRO A 117 -6.38 -0.93 -3.22
CA PRO A 117 -6.52 -0.83 -1.79
C PRO A 117 -7.89 -0.30 -1.36
N GLU A 118 -8.29 -0.66 -0.16
CA GLU A 118 -9.23 0.15 0.63
C GLU A 118 -8.47 1.33 1.25
N VAL A 119 -8.90 2.56 0.96
CA VAL A 119 -8.30 3.76 1.57
C VAL A 119 -8.93 3.98 2.94
N ILE A 120 -8.15 3.78 4.00
CA ILE A 120 -8.59 4.00 5.39
C ILE A 120 -8.54 5.50 5.72
N PHE A 121 -7.51 6.19 5.25
CA PHE A 121 -7.34 7.63 5.48
C PHE A 121 -6.56 8.29 4.33
N SER A 122 -6.98 9.50 3.96
CA SER A 122 -6.28 10.37 3.01
C SER A 122 -6.34 11.80 3.54
N GLY A 123 -5.20 12.34 3.96
CA GLY A 123 -5.08 13.68 4.53
C GLY A 123 -4.60 14.72 3.49
N PRO A 124 -4.81 16.03 3.70
CA PRO A 124 -4.38 17.06 2.74
C PRO A 124 -2.85 17.27 2.72
N ARG A 125 -2.30 17.80 1.61
CA ARG A 125 -0.87 18.15 1.46
C ARG A 125 -0.52 19.45 2.20
N GLN A 126 -0.59 19.45 3.52
CA GLN A 126 -0.32 20.65 4.34
C GLN A 126 1.05 20.61 5.05
N GLY A 127 1.82 19.54 4.89
CA GLY A 127 3.15 19.36 5.49
C GLY A 127 3.67 17.93 5.30
N TYR A 128 4.91 17.68 5.74
CA TYR A 128 5.51 16.34 5.75
C TYR A 128 4.99 15.54 6.95
N TYR A 129 3.70 15.19 6.93
CA TYR A 129 3.10 14.42 8.01
C TYR A 129 3.57 12.97 7.96
N CYS A 130 4.20 12.49 9.02
CA CYS A 130 4.20 11.08 9.29
C CYS A 130 2.82 10.69 9.82
N ILE A 131 2.20 9.68 9.19
CA ILE A 131 0.97 9.08 9.69
C ILE A 131 1.37 8.18 10.85
N TYR A 132 1.36 8.74 12.06
CA TYR A 132 1.47 7.96 13.30
C TYR A 132 0.04 7.75 13.82
N PHE A 133 -0.35 6.48 13.95
CA PHE A 133 -1.56 6.05 14.63
C PHE A 133 -1.25 5.76 16.10
#